data_AF-A0A1B9KFZ0-F1
#
_entry.id   AF-A0A1B9KFZ0-F1
#
_cell.length_a   1.000
_cell.length_b   1.000
_cell.length_c   1.000
_cell.angle_alpha   90.00
_cell.angle_beta   90.00
_cell.angle_gamma   90.00
#
_symmetry.space_group_name_H-M   'P 1'
#
loop_
_entity.id
_entity.type
_entity.pdbx_description
1 polymer ?
#
loop_
_entity_poly.entity_id
_entity_poly.type
_entity_poly.pdbx_seq_one_letter_code
_entity_poly.pdbx_strand_id
1 'polypeptide(L)' 'MMPSLPQLLILIAVVVLLFGTKKLRSLGSDLGESIKGFKKAMSDDDNNDKKQQDNSKKVENIDSSDVNNHNKKE' A
#
# COMPACT_ATOMS: atom_id res chain seq x y z
N MET A 1 -22.82 14.79 22.34
CA MET A 1 -21.50 14.53 22.93
C MET A 1 -20.61 13.99 21.82
N MET A 2 -19.48 14.64 21.53
CA MET A 2 -18.57 14.13 20.49
C MET A 2 -17.74 12.99 21.08
N PRO A 3 -17.53 11.90 20.32
CA PRO A 3 -16.66 10.82 20.76
C PRO A 3 -15.23 11.35 20.91
N SER A 4 -14.64 11.08 22.07
CA SER A 4 -13.25 11.38 22.38
C SER A 4 -12.32 10.39 21.66
N LEU A 5 -11.11 10.87 21.31
CA LEU A 5 -10.09 10.08 20.61
C LEU A 5 -9.82 8.68 21.24
N PRO A 6 -9.78 8.53 22.58
CA PRO A 6 -9.58 7.21 23.20
C PRO A 6 -10.67 6.19 22.88
N GLN A 7 -11.93 6.63 22.77
CA GLN A 7 -13.06 5.74 22.46
C GLN A 7 -12.95 5.20 21.03
N LEU A 8 -12.48 6.02 20.09
CA LEU A 8 -12.26 5.59 18.71
C LEU A 8 -11.12 4.57 18.62
N LEU A 9 -10.05 4.74 19.40
CA LEU A 9 -8.93 3.81 19.45
C LEU A 9 -9.35 2.42 19.93
N ILE A 10 -10.18 2.37 20.98
CA ILE A 10 -10.74 1.12 21.51
C ILE A 10 -11.66 0.45 20.48
N LEU A 11 -12.49 1.21 19.77
CA LEU A 11 -13.33 0.67 18.71
C LEU A 11 -12.50 0.06 17.58
N ILE A 12 -11.46 0.76 17.11
CA ILE A 12 -10.56 0.25 16.08
C ILE A 12 -9.86 -1.03 16.56
N ALA A 13 -9.40 -1.07 17.82
CA ALA A 13 -8.76 -2.26 18.37
C ALA A 13 -9.68 -3.49 18.32
N VAL A 14 -10.96 -3.34 18.69
CA VAL A 14 -11.95 -4.42 18.62
C VAL A 14 -12.18 -4.86 17.16
N VAL A 15 -12.35 -3.93 16.23
CA VAL A 15 -12.52 -4.24 14.80
C VAL A 15 -11.30 -5.00 14.26
N VAL A 16 -10.09 -4.56 14.59
CA VAL A 16 -8.85 -5.25 14.19
C VAL A 16 -8.78 -6.66 14.75
N LEU A 17 -9.26 -6.88 15.97
CA LEU A 17 -9.27 -8.21 16.60
C LEU A 17 -10.29 -9.15 15.95
N LEU A 18 -11.46 -8.65 15.54
CA LEU A 18 -12.52 -9.43 14.89
C LEU A 18 -12.14 -9.83 13.46
N PHE A 19 -11.64 -8.88 12.67
CA PHE A 19 -11.31 -9.11 11.26
C PHE A 19 -9.88 -9.63 11.06
N GLY A 20 -9.02 -9.45 12.07
CA GLY A 20 -7.60 -9.76 12.02
C GLY A 20 -6.79 -8.72 11.22
N THR A 21 -5.51 -8.56 11.58
CA THR A 21 -4.60 -7.61 10.91
C THR A 21 -4.34 -7.94 9.45
N LYS A 22 -4.44 -9.22 9.05
CA LYS A 22 -4.17 -9.67 7.68
C LYS A 22 -5.20 -9.15 6.67
N LYS A 23 -6.49 -9.20 7.01
CA LYS A 23 -7.59 -8.69 6.15
C LYS A 23 -7.60 -7.17 6.10
N LEU A 24 -7.39 -6.51 7.24
CA LEU A 24 -7.29 -5.06 7.30
C LEU A 24 -6.09 -4.53 6.54
N ARG A 25 -4.95 -5.26 6.54
CA ARG A 25 -3.77 -4.84 5.79
C ARG A 25 -3.97 -4.99 4.29
N SER A 26 -4.56 -6.09 3.80
CA SER A 26 -4.80 -6.22 2.35
C SER A 26 -5.75 -5.13 1.85
N LEU A 27 -6.90 -4.96 2.52
CA LEU A 27 -7.88 -3.94 2.15
C LEU A 27 -7.35 -2.51 2.36
N GLY A 28 -6.59 -2.29 3.42
CA GLY A 28 -5.96 -1.01 3.73
C GLY A 28 -4.84 -0.63 2.77
N SER A 29 -4.11 -1.60 2.22
CA SER A 29 -3.12 -1.37 1.16
C SER A 29 -3.81 -0.88 -0.12
N ASP A 30 -4.86 -1.56 -0.57
CA ASP A 30 -5.56 -1.21 -1.82
C ASP A 30 -6.27 0.16 -1.71
N LEU A 31 -6.96 0.39 -0.59
CA LEU A 31 -7.59 1.68 -0.29
C LEU A 31 -6.55 2.77 -0.06
N GLY A 32 -5.44 2.43 0.60
CA GLY A 32 -4.35 3.37 0.90
C GLY A 32 -3.64 3.86 -0.36
N GLU A 33 -3.40 2.99 -1.34
CA GLU A 33 -2.83 3.39 -2.64
C GLU A 33 -3.77 4.31 -3.41
N SER A 34 -5.07 4.00 -3.42
CA SER A 34 -6.10 4.82 -4.06
C SER A 34 -6.19 6.23 -3.43
N ILE A 35 -6.21 6.29 -2.10
CA ILE A 35 -6.25 7.55 -1.35
C ILE A 35 -4.94 8.33 -1.48
N LYS A 36 -3.78 7.65 -1.59
CA LYS A 36 -2.48 8.28 -1.82
C LYS A 36 -2.43 9.00 -3.16
N GLY A 37 -2.96 8.39 -4.22
CA GLY A 37 -3.10 9.01 -5.53
C GLY A 37 -4.02 10.24 -5.48
N PHE A 38 -5.17 10.12 -4.81
CA PHE A 38 -6.11 11.23 -4.60
C PHE A 38 -5.46 12.40 -3.84
N LYS A 39 -4.79 12.13 -2.71
CA LYS A 39 -4.07 13.15 -1.93
C LYS A 39 -2.98 13.81 -2.78
N LYS A 40 -2.27 13.03 -3.61
CA LYS A 40 -1.20 13.57 -4.45
C LYS A 40 -1.74 14.48 -5.54
N ALA A 41 -2.78 14.08 -6.26
CA ALA A 41 -3.44 14.93 -7.26
C ALA A 41 -3.97 16.23 -6.63
N MET A 42 -4.61 16.13 -5.46
CA MET A 42 -5.14 17.29 -4.74
C MET A 42 -4.03 18.19 -4.17
N SER A 43 -2.85 17.63 -3.84
CA SER A 43 -1.71 18.41 -3.37
C SER A 43 -0.87 19.00 -4.51
N ASP A 44 -0.83 18.34 -5.68
CA ASP A 44 -0.13 18.82 -6.89
C ASP A 44 -0.84 20.04 -7.51
N ASP A 45 -2.17 20.11 -7.42
CA ASP A 45 -2.94 21.29 -7.85
C ASP A 45 -2.62 22.52 -6.97
N ASP A 46 -2.34 22.30 -5.68
CA ASP A 46 -1.91 23.34 -4.73
C ASP A 46 -0.40 23.67 -4.78
N ASN A 47 0.45 22.79 -5.35
CA ASN A 47 1.92 22.91 -5.28
C ASN A 47 2.62 22.61 -6.61
N ASN A 48 2.29 23.35 -7.67
CA ASN A 48 3.06 23.40 -8.92
C ASN A 48 4.48 23.96 -8.72
N ASP A 49 5.36 23.30 -7.95
CA ASP A 49 6.80 23.64 -7.97
C ASP A 49 7.82 22.62 -7.43
N LYS A 50 7.51 21.47 -6.81
CA LYS A 50 8.59 20.55 -6.35
C LYS A 50 8.30 19.05 -6.48
N LYS A 51 8.89 18.48 -7.54
CA LYS A 51 9.47 17.14 -7.67
C LYS A 51 8.55 15.92 -7.45
N GLN A 52 8.22 15.35 -8.59
CA GLN A 52 8.22 13.93 -8.89
C GLN A 52 9.19 13.12 -8.00
N GLN A 53 8.64 12.24 -7.17
CA GLN A 53 9.36 11.14 -6.53
C GLN A 53 8.53 9.86 -6.71
N ASP A 54 8.97 9.09 -7.70
CA ASP A 54 9.37 7.69 -7.62
C ASP A 54 8.92 6.90 -6.38
N ASN A 55 8.16 5.83 -6.60
CA ASN A 55 8.10 4.63 -5.75
C ASN A 55 7.46 3.49 -6.55
N SER A 56 8.06 3.14 -7.68
CA SER A 56 7.81 1.86 -8.33
C SER A 56 8.97 0.93 -8.00
N LYS A 57 8.92 0.28 -6.84
CA LYS A 57 9.85 -0.83 -6.53
C LYS A 57 9.19 -1.90 -5.67
N LYS A 58 9.05 -3.07 -6.32
CA LYS A 58 9.25 -4.42 -5.79
C LYS A 58 8.10 -5.03 -4.97
N VAL A 59 7.30 -5.87 -5.63
CA VAL A 59 7.10 -7.24 -5.16
C VAL A 59 7.34 -8.20 -6.33
N GLU A 60 8.60 -8.64 -6.37
CA GLU A 60 9.09 -9.83 -7.04
C GLU A 60 8.77 -11.02 -6.13
N ASN A 61 7.92 -11.95 -6.58
CA ASN A 61 7.90 -13.36 -6.18
C ASN A 61 8.18 -14.09 -7.51
N ILE A 62 9.41 -14.55 -7.79
CA ILE A 62 9.99 -15.83 -7.32
C ILE A 62 8.97 -16.96 -7.39
N ASP A 63 8.66 -17.43 -8.60
CA ASP A 63 8.54 -18.86 -8.87
C ASP A 63 8.84 -19.13 -10.36
N SER A 64 10.11 -19.36 -10.65
CA SER A 64 10.61 -19.99 -11.87
C SER A 64 11.99 -20.54 -11.56
N SER A 65 12.02 -21.55 -10.72
CA SER A 65 13.14 -22.47 -10.59
C SER A 65 12.88 -23.63 -11.56
N ASP A 66 13.53 -23.63 -12.74
CA ASP A 66 13.69 -24.74 -13.72
C ASP A 66 13.84 -24.10 -15.13
N VAL A 67 14.87 -24.25 -15.97
CA VAL A 67 15.99 -25.18 -16.10
C VAL A 67 17.14 -24.47 -16.87
N ASN A 68 18.34 -24.49 -16.29
CA ASN A 68 19.66 -24.76 -16.90
C ASN A 68 20.00 -24.29 -18.34
N ASN A 69 20.79 -23.22 -18.42
CA ASN A 69 22.06 -23.00 -19.16
C ASN A 69 22.41 -23.75 -20.47
N HIS A 70 23.11 -23.00 -21.35
CA HIS A 70 24.07 -23.41 -22.42
C HIS A 70 23.44 -24.02 -23.70
N ASN A 71 23.79 -23.66 -24.95
CA ASN A 71 24.99 -23.08 -25.57
C ASN A 71 24.56 -22.63 -27.00
N LYS A 72 24.89 -21.41 -27.46
CA LYS A 72 25.94 -21.08 -28.45
C LYS A 72 25.72 -21.60 -29.89
N LYS A 73 25.56 -20.62 -30.81
CA LYS A 73 25.89 -20.56 -32.26
C LYS A 73 25.39 -21.70 -33.16
N GLU A 74 24.59 -21.35 -34.17
CA GLU A 74 24.96 -21.40 -35.60
C GLU A 74 24.34 -20.20 -36.34
#